data_AF-A0A3N9P307-F1
#
_entry.id   AF-A0A3N9P307-F1
#
_cell.length_a   1.000
_cell.length_b   1.000
_cell.length_c   1.000
_cell.angle_alpha   90.00
_cell.angle_beta   90.00
_cell.angle_gamma   90.00
#
_symmetry.space_group_name_H-M   'P 1'
#
loop_
_entity.id
_entity.type
_entity.pdbx_description
1 polymer ?
#
loop_
_entity_poly.entity_id
_entity_poly.type
_entity_poly.pdbx_seq_one_letter_code
_entity_poly.pdbx_strand_id
1 'polypeptide(L)'
;MATIIADHQCTTITDIPLIAIESAKAMLHIAYGHTSHGSQITDGMSGLIEFMNDKGYPRNLFGWDPTGAGGALHLYEGDGYGEGDLDHDVGYYPDWVEETRDYLGQPTADGRGGSHPDMNVIMWSWCGQLSWYTLEEVQTKYLDEMNRLEEDYPGVTFIYMTGHSDGSGLEGALHNNNRKIRDFCLARDKVLFDFYDIECYDPDGTYYGDKHVSDDCSYDGGNWAQQWQDAHTMGIDWYNCSSAHSQPLNANQKAYAIWWLWARLAGWDGGA
;
A
#
# COMPACT_ATOMS: atom_id res chain seq x y z
N MET A 1 -3.77 -19.08 -2.39
CA MET A 1 -2.43 -18.53 -2.08
C MET A 1 -2.25 -18.66 -0.57
N ALA A 2 -1.04 -18.56 0.00
CA ALA A 2 -0.92 -18.33 1.45
C ALA A 2 -1.11 -16.84 1.73
N THR A 3 -1.59 -16.48 2.91
CA THR A 3 -1.67 -15.08 3.34
C THR A 3 -0.34 -14.33 3.10
N ILE A 4 -0.39 -13.15 2.48
CA ILE A 4 0.76 -12.24 2.33
C ILE A 4 0.37 -10.92 3.01
N ILE A 5 1.09 -10.54 4.06
CA ILE A 5 0.87 -9.28 4.78
C ILE A 5 2.17 -8.48 4.73
N ALA A 6 2.11 -7.28 4.18
CA ALA A 6 3.18 -6.30 4.24
C ALA A 6 2.86 -5.28 5.35
N ASP A 7 3.59 -5.36 6.45
CA ASP A 7 3.39 -4.58 7.68
C ASP A 7 4.72 -3.95 8.16
N HIS A 8 4.81 -3.48 9.41
CA HIS A 8 6.05 -2.89 9.95
C HIS A 8 7.28 -3.82 9.88
N GLN A 9 7.08 -5.14 9.83
CA GLN A 9 8.18 -6.12 9.76
C GLN A 9 8.75 -6.25 8.34
N CYS A 10 8.07 -5.67 7.35
CA CYS A 10 8.43 -5.74 5.94
C CYS A 10 9.15 -4.47 5.45
N THR A 11 9.65 -3.64 6.38
CA THR A 11 10.19 -2.31 6.09
C THR A 11 11.71 -2.29 5.88
N THR A 12 12.37 -3.44 5.81
CA THR A 12 13.82 -3.51 5.54
C THR A 12 14.08 -3.73 4.05
N ILE A 13 14.24 -2.65 3.28
CA ILE A 13 14.38 -2.72 1.81
C ILE A 13 15.56 -3.61 1.35
N THR A 14 16.62 -3.69 2.15
CA THR A 14 17.82 -4.46 1.82
C THR A 14 17.64 -5.97 1.96
N ASP A 15 16.55 -6.43 2.56
CA ASP A 15 16.22 -7.85 2.68
C ASP A 15 15.66 -8.41 1.37
N ILE A 16 15.19 -7.54 0.46
CA ILE A 16 14.63 -7.96 -0.82
C ILE A 16 15.76 -8.25 -1.81
N PRO A 17 15.91 -9.49 -2.31
CA PRO A 17 16.94 -9.80 -3.30
C PRO A 17 16.73 -9.02 -4.60
N LEU A 18 17.83 -8.60 -5.25
CA LEU A 18 17.77 -7.88 -6.53
C LEU A 18 16.94 -8.62 -7.59
N ILE A 19 17.06 -9.96 -7.64
CA ILE A 19 16.31 -10.78 -8.58
C ILE A 19 14.80 -10.74 -8.31
N ALA A 20 14.38 -10.59 -7.05
CA ALA A 20 12.98 -10.49 -6.69
C ALA A 20 12.38 -9.14 -7.12
N ILE A 21 13.16 -8.06 -7.02
CA ILE A 21 12.78 -6.74 -7.52
C ILE A 21 12.61 -6.77 -9.05
N GLU A 22 13.56 -7.37 -9.78
CA GLU A 22 13.44 -7.50 -11.24
C GLU A 22 12.31 -8.44 -11.65
N SER A 23 12.06 -9.52 -10.91
CA SER A 23 10.87 -10.37 -11.13
C SER A 23 9.57 -9.58 -10.95
N ALA A 24 9.47 -8.75 -9.92
CA ALA A 24 8.29 -7.91 -9.72
C ALA A 24 8.05 -6.96 -10.90
N LYS A 25 9.10 -6.29 -11.37
CA LYS A 25 9.02 -5.38 -12.53
C LYS A 25 8.63 -6.11 -13.82
N ALA A 26 9.07 -7.36 -13.99
CA ALA A 26 8.78 -8.16 -15.16
C ALA A 26 7.38 -8.80 -15.15
N MET A 27 6.81 -9.04 -13.96
CA MET A 27 5.59 -9.83 -13.81
C MET A 27 4.36 -9.00 -13.45
N LEU A 28 4.52 -7.88 -12.75
CA LEU A 28 3.39 -7.15 -12.19
C LEU A 28 3.00 -5.98 -13.09
N HIS A 29 1.70 -5.87 -13.32
CA HIS A 29 1.02 -4.75 -13.96
C HIS A 29 -0.07 -4.31 -13.00
N ILE A 30 0.18 -3.20 -12.32
CA ILE A 30 -0.59 -2.76 -11.16
C ILE A 30 -1.44 -1.55 -11.56
N ALA A 31 -2.69 -1.53 -11.16
CA ALA A 31 -3.48 -0.30 -11.13
C ALA A 31 -3.88 0.04 -9.68
N TYR A 32 -3.69 1.30 -9.31
CA TYR A 32 -3.78 1.76 -7.92
C TYR A 32 -4.64 3.03 -7.83
N GLY A 33 -5.84 2.90 -7.27
CA GLY A 33 -6.72 4.04 -6.99
C GLY A 33 -6.55 4.56 -5.57
N HIS A 34 -6.34 5.87 -5.42
CA HIS A 34 -6.19 6.50 -4.12
C HIS A 34 -6.42 8.02 -4.14
N THR A 35 -6.67 8.58 -2.95
CA THR A 35 -6.55 10.01 -2.70
C THR A 35 -5.30 10.33 -1.88
N SER A 36 -5.31 11.42 -1.11
CA SER A 36 -4.13 12.01 -0.48
C SER A 36 -3.29 11.04 0.37
N HIS A 37 -3.85 10.28 1.31
CA HIS A 37 -3.04 9.37 2.14
C HIS A 37 -2.38 8.25 1.33
N GLY A 38 -3.04 7.76 0.28
CA GLY A 38 -2.47 6.72 -0.56
C GLY A 38 -1.26 7.16 -1.39
N SER A 39 -1.12 8.47 -1.67
CA SER A 39 0.03 9.00 -2.42
C SER A 39 1.36 8.80 -1.69
N GLN A 40 1.33 8.64 -0.36
CA GLN A 40 2.52 8.42 0.45
C GLN A 40 3.32 7.20 -0.02
N ILE A 41 2.66 6.18 -0.61
CA ILE A 41 3.31 4.99 -1.15
C ILE A 41 4.16 5.36 -2.37
N THR A 42 3.56 6.03 -3.36
CA THR A 42 4.22 6.36 -4.63
C THR A 42 5.20 7.54 -4.48
N ASP A 43 4.92 8.49 -3.59
CA ASP A 43 5.86 9.53 -3.17
C ASP A 43 7.12 8.92 -2.52
N GLY A 44 6.93 7.98 -1.59
CA GLY A 44 8.00 7.23 -0.97
C GLY A 44 8.80 6.40 -1.97
N MET A 45 8.12 5.69 -2.89
CA MET A 45 8.76 4.93 -3.97
C MET A 45 9.56 5.83 -4.91
N SER A 46 9.10 7.04 -5.18
CA SER A 46 9.82 8.00 -6.04
C SER A 46 11.14 8.43 -5.40
N GLY A 47 11.12 8.78 -4.10
CA GLY A 47 12.35 9.12 -3.37
C GLY A 47 13.32 7.93 -3.21
N LEU A 48 12.78 6.70 -3.14
CA LEU A 48 13.56 5.47 -2.99
C LEU A 48 14.57 5.29 -4.13
N ILE A 49 14.20 5.68 -5.35
CA ILE A 49 15.02 5.48 -6.55
C ILE A 49 16.39 6.17 -6.38
N GLU A 50 16.39 7.46 -6.05
CA GLU A 50 17.63 8.21 -5.86
C GLU A 50 18.39 7.75 -4.62
N PHE A 51 17.67 7.50 -3.52
CA PHE A 51 18.26 7.02 -2.28
C PHE A 51 19.05 5.71 -2.45
N MET A 52 18.49 4.75 -3.19
CA MET A 52 19.14 3.45 -3.42
C MET A 52 20.26 3.55 -4.47
N ASN A 53 20.10 4.41 -5.48
CA ASN A 53 21.18 4.72 -6.42
C ASN A 53 22.41 5.27 -5.68
N ASP A 54 22.22 6.20 -4.73
CA ASP A 54 23.29 6.80 -3.94
C ASP A 54 23.96 5.79 -2.98
N LYS A 55 23.22 4.75 -2.58
CA LYS A 55 23.75 3.58 -1.85
C LYS A 55 24.51 2.58 -2.74
N GLY A 56 24.63 2.85 -4.04
CA GLY A 56 25.38 2.02 -4.99
C GLY A 56 24.60 0.84 -5.56
N TYR A 57 23.27 0.82 -5.41
CA TYR A 57 22.43 -0.15 -6.13
C TYR A 57 22.40 0.14 -7.63
N PRO A 58 22.07 -0.86 -8.48
CA PRO A 58 21.88 -0.63 -9.90
C PRO A 58 20.93 0.55 -10.18
N ARG A 59 21.31 1.39 -11.14
CA ARG A 59 20.56 2.60 -11.46
C ARG A 59 19.12 2.26 -11.83
N ASN A 60 18.15 2.88 -11.17
CA ASN A 60 16.71 2.70 -11.38
C ASN A 60 16.23 1.27 -11.11
N LEU A 61 16.91 0.52 -10.24
CA LEU A 61 16.44 -0.80 -9.79
C LEU A 61 14.99 -0.73 -9.29
N PHE A 62 14.66 0.28 -8.49
CA PHE A 62 13.32 0.55 -7.94
C PHE A 62 12.50 1.51 -8.81
N GLY A 63 12.86 1.67 -10.08
CA GLY A 63 12.11 2.52 -11.01
C GLY A 63 10.72 1.97 -11.28
N TRP A 64 9.73 2.86 -11.33
CA TRP A 64 8.34 2.57 -11.65
C TRP A 64 7.78 3.68 -12.54
N ASP A 65 6.82 3.34 -13.41
CA ASP A 65 6.11 4.30 -14.26
C ASP A 65 4.76 3.70 -14.73
N PRO A 66 3.82 4.54 -15.20
CA PRO A 66 2.48 4.09 -15.60
C PRO A 66 2.42 3.24 -16.87
N THR A 67 3.56 2.87 -17.46
CA THR A 67 3.64 2.04 -18.68
C THR A 67 4.61 0.86 -18.56
N GLY A 68 5.42 0.79 -17.49
CA GLY A 68 6.53 -0.16 -17.36
C GLY A 68 7.68 0.08 -18.36
N ALA A 69 7.79 1.29 -18.90
CA ALA A 69 8.76 1.59 -19.95
C ALA A 69 10.21 1.45 -19.47
N GLY A 70 11.09 1.01 -20.36
CA GLY A 70 12.52 0.86 -20.03
C GLY A 70 12.80 -0.18 -18.94
N GLY A 71 11.84 -1.07 -18.66
CA GLY A 71 11.97 -2.11 -17.63
C GLY A 71 11.71 -1.59 -16.22
N ALA A 72 10.92 -0.52 -16.06
CA ALA A 72 10.38 -0.09 -14.77
C ALA A 72 9.22 -0.99 -14.32
N LEU A 73 8.85 -0.95 -13.04
CA LEU A 73 7.60 -1.54 -12.55
C LEU A 73 6.41 -0.83 -13.21
N HIS A 74 5.50 -1.60 -13.80
CA HIS A 74 4.27 -1.04 -14.35
C HIS A 74 3.27 -0.78 -13.21
N LEU A 75 3.10 0.51 -12.87
CA LEU A 75 2.13 0.96 -11.87
C LEU A 75 1.37 2.16 -12.44
N TYR A 76 0.13 1.92 -12.84
CA TYR A 76 -0.82 2.95 -13.22
C TYR A 76 -1.45 3.54 -11.96
N GLU A 77 -1.14 4.79 -11.69
CA GLU A 77 -1.77 5.56 -10.61
C GLU A 77 -3.07 6.17 -11.13
N GLY A 78 -4.17 5.97 -10.40
CA GLY A 78 -5.49 6.49 -10.75
C GLY A 78 -5.57 8.02 -10.66
N ASP A 79 -6.65 8.59 -11.19
CA ASP A 79 -6.78 10.04 -11.36
C ASP A 79 -7.02 10.82 -10.04
N GLY A 80 -7.24 10.13 -8.93
CA GLY A 80 -7.32 10.68 -7.57
C GLY A 80 -8.50 11.62 -7.34
N TYR A 81 -8.44 12.87 -7.80
CA TYR A 81 -9.60 13.80 -7.78
C TYR A 81 -9.97 14.29 -9.19
N GLY A 82 -9.46 13.60 -10.21
CA GLY A 82 -9.76 13.84 -11.62
C GLY A 82 -11.07 13.19 -12.08
N GLU A 83 -11.25 13.09 -13.40
CA GLU A 83 -12.44 12.54 -14.06
C GLU A 83 -12.07 11.35 -14.97
N GLY A 84 -11.10 10.53 -14.56
CA GLY A 84 -10.65 9.37 -15.31
C GLY A 84 -10.48 8.14 -14.44
N ASP A 85 -9.81 7.13 -14.97
CA ASP A 85 -9.84 5.79 -14.41
C ASP A 85 -9.33 5.73 -12.96
N LEU A 86 -10.04 4.96 -12.14
CA LEU A 86 -9.69 4.71 -10.74
C LEU A 86 -9.59 6.01 -9.93
N ASP A 87 -10.54 6.93 -10.16
CA ASP A 87 -10.63 8.15 -9.37
C ASP A 87 -10.97 7.85 -7.90
N HIS A 88 -10.65 8.81 -7.04
CA HIS A 88 -10.89 8.78 -5.60
C HIS A 88 -10.23 7.60 -4.86
N ASP A 89 -10.86 7.14 -3.78
CA ASP A 89 -10.38 6.08 -2.91
C ASP A 89 -11.52 5.15 -2.53
N VAL A 90 -11.20 4.04 -1.88
CA VAL A 90 -12.17 2.96 -1.59
C VAL A 90 -13.32 3.38 -0.66
N GLY A 91 -13.20 4.55 -0.01
CA GLY A 91 -14.27 5.11 0.80
C GLY A 91 -15.40 5.76 -0.01
N TYR A 92 -15.22 5.94 -1.33
CA TYR A 92 -16.22 6.43 -2.27
C TYR A 92 -17.02 5.24 -2.82
N TYR A 93 -17.80 4.60 -1.95
CA TYR A 93 -18.71 3.52 -2.34
C TYR A 93 -20.06 4.09 -2.85
N PRO A 94 -20.61 3.58 -3.97
CA PRO A 94 -20.16 2.41 -4.73
C PRO A 94 -19.11 2.68 -5.81
N ASP A 95 -18.78 3.95 -6.07
CA ASP A 95 -17.98 4.42 -7.20
C ASP A 95 -16.66 3.64 -7.40
N TRP A 96 -15.87 3.38 -6.36
CA TRP A 96 -14.60 2.62 -6.51
C TRP A 96 -14.78 1.20 -7.08
N VAL A 97 -15.94 0.57 -6.83
CA VAL A 97 -16.28 -0.75 -7.38
C VAL A 97 -16.64 -0.63 -8.86
N GLU A 98 -17.38 0.42 -9.21
CA GLU A 98 -17.78 0.72 -10.59
C GLU A 98 -16.54 1.07 -11.42
N GLU A 99 -15.69 1.97 -10.92
CA GLU A 99 -14.40 2.34 -11.50
C GLU A 99 -13.50 1.12 -11.74
N THR A 100 -13.41 0.20 -10.77
CA THR A 100 -12.62 -1.04 -10.95
C THR A 100 -13.15 -1.89 -12.11
N ARG A 101 -14.48 -1.98 -12.26
CA ARG A 101 -15.12 -2.80 -13.29
C ARG A 101 -15.06 -2.12 -14.66
N ASP A 102 -15.19 -0.80 -14.71
CA ASP A 102 -15.08 -0.03 -15.93
C ASP A 102 -13.63 -0.05 -16.44
N TYR A 103 -12.67 0.12 -15.52
CA TYR A 103 -11.25 -0.03 -15.82
C TYR A 103 -10.93 -1.42 -16.37
N LEU A 104 -11.24 -2.50 -15.63
CA LEU A 104 -10.93 -3.84 -16.10
C LEU A 104 -11.75 -4.25 -17.33
N GLY A 105 -12.99 -3.77 -17.45
CA GLY A 105 -13.95 -4.22 -18.46
C GLY A 105 -14.43 -5.65 -18.21
N GLN A 106 -15.09 -6.26 -19.20
CA GLN A 106 -15.65 -7.61 -19.03
C GLN A 106 -14.56 -8.67 -18.78
N PRO A 107 -14.76 -9.63 -17.85
CA PRO A 107 -13.78 -10.68 -17.59
C PRO A 107 -13.44 -11.51 -18.83
N THR A 108 -12.16 -11.81 -19.01
CA THR A 108 -11.64 -12.71 -20.04
C THR A 108 -11.60 -14.16 -19.55
N ALA A 109 -11.31 -15.11 -20.45
CA ALA A 109 -11.30 -16.54 -20.13
C ALA A 109 -10.25 -16.94 -19.08
N ASP A 110 -9.18 -16.16 -18.92
CA ASP A 110 -8.15 -16.31 -17.90
C ASP A 110 -8.42 -15.48 -16.63
N GLY A 111 -9.60 -14.85 -16.53
CA GLY A 111 -10.03 -14.08 -15.36
C GLY A 111 -9.38 -12.71 -15.23
N ARG A 112 -8.84 -12.15 -16.33
CA ARG A 112 -8.36 -10.77 -16.44
C ARG A 112 -9.48 -9.84 -16.90
N GLY A 113 -9.18 -8.54 -16.99
CA GLY A 113 -10.08 -7.55 -17.59
C GLY A 113 -9.97 -7.53 -19.12
N GLY A 114 -11.09 -7.41 -19.84
CA GLY A 114 -11.11 -7.30 -21.30
C GLY A 114 -10.63 -5.95 -21.84
N SER A 115 -10.73 -4.88 -21.05
CA SER A 115 -10.24 -3.54 -21.39
C SER A 115 -8.74 -3.40 -21.10
N HIS A 116 -8.29 -3.97 -19.98
CA HIS A 116 -6.89 -3.99 -19.55
C HIS A 116 -6.43 -5.43 -19.24
N PRO A 117 -6.17 -6.25 -20.27
CA PRO A 117 -5.87 -7.69 -20.10
C PRO A 117 -4.49 -7.99 -19.52
N ASP A 118 -3.56 -7.03 -19.55
CA ASP A 118 -2.24 -7.10 -18.93
C ASP A 118 -2.29 -6.84 -17.42
N MET A 119 -3.22 -6.01 -16.95
CA MET A 119 -3.36 -5.65 -15.54
C MET A 119 -3.65 -6.88 -14.69
N ASN A 120 -2.79 -7.09 -13.71
CA ASN A 120 -2.82 -8.28 -12.89
C ASN A 120 -2.86 -8.11 -11.39
N VAL A 121 -2.71 -6.87 -10.95
CA VAL A 121 -2.90 -6.48 -9.56
C VAL A 121 -3.75 -5.22 -9.52
N ILE A 122 -4.74 -5.22 -8.62
CA ILE A 122 -5.54 -4.03 -8.30
C ILE A 122 -5.36 -3.74 -6.81
N MET A 123 -5.11 -2.48 -6.51
CA MET A 123 -5.02 -1.99 -5.13
C MET A 123 -5.85 -0.71 -5.01
N TRP A 124 -6.47 -0.52 -3.86
CA TRP A 124 -7.16 0.71 -3.52
C TRP A 124 -6.77 1.15 -2.11
N SER A 125 -6.54 2.45 -1.93
CA SER A 125 -6.27 3.00 -0.60
C SER A 125 -7.53 3.48 0.10
N TRP A 126 -7.41 3.68 1.41
CA TRP A 126 -8.32 4.51 2.19
C TRP A 126 -7.76 5.92 2.35
N CYS A 127 -8.65 6.88 2.57
CA CYS A 127 -8.33 8.14 3.25
C CYS A 127 -8.93 8.05 4.67
N GLY A 128 -9.81 8.97 5.08
CA GLY A 128 -10.34 9.01 6.45
C GLY A 128 -11.55 8.12 6.77
N GLN A 129 -12.17 7.46 5.79
CA GLN A 129 -13.52 6.89 5.93
C GLN A 129 -13.63 5.79 7.00
N LEU A 130 -12.54 5.05 7.23
CA LEU A 130 -12.49 4.04 8.30
C LEU A 130 -12.60 4.64 9.71
N SER A 131 -12.40 5.94 9.91
CA SER A 131 -12.58 6.61 11.20
C SER A 131 -14.03 6.73 11.64
N TRP A 132 -15.00 6.61 10.72
CA TRP A 132 -16.43 6.72 11.06
C TRP A 132 -17.31 5.60 10.51
N TYR A 133 -16.80 4.76 9.61
CA TYR A 133 -17.55 3.60 9.14
C TYR A 133 -17.86 2.65 10.30
N THR A 134 -19.07 2.12 10.30
CA THR A 134 -19.43 0.99 11.17
C THR A 134 -18.77 -0.30 10.68
N LEU A 135 -18.65 -1.31 11.57
CA LEU A 135 -18.17 -2.63 11.18
C LEU A 135 -19.02 -3.28 10.08
N GLU A 136 -20.32 -2.97 10.02
CA GLU A 136 -21.21 -3.45 8.96
C GLU A 136 -20.93 -2.76 7.62
N GLU A 137 -20.64 -1.46 7.63
CA GLU A 137 -20.22 -0.74 6.41
C GLU A 137 -18.87 -1.24 5.89
N VAL A 138 -17.88 -1.48 6.76
CA VAL A 138 -16.61 -2.10 6.32
C VAL A 138 -16.84 -3.50 5.75
N GLN A 139 -17.77 -4.26 6.32
CA GLN A 139 -18.12 -5.57 5.76
C GLN A 139 -18.72 -5.43 4.36
N THR A 140 -19.77 -4.63 4.23
CA THR A 140 -20.64 -4.63 3.05
C THR A 140 -20.14 -3.75 1.91
N LYS A 141 -19.47 -2.64 2.22
CA LYS A 141 -18.98 -1.66 1.23
C LYS A 141 -17.54 -1.91 0.78
N TYR A 142 -16.81 -2.79 1.48
CA TYR A 142 -15.42 -3.10 1.18
C TYR A 142 -15.14 -4.60 1.09
N LEU A 143 -15.23 -5.33 2.21
CA LEU A 143 -14.76 -6.73 2.23
C LEU A 143 -15.58 -7.65 1.33
N ASP A 144 -16.90 -7.48 1.30
CA ASP A 144 -17.80 -8.24 0.42
C ASP A 144 -17.58 -7.87 -1.05
N GLU A 145 -17.33 -6.59 -1.37
CA GLU A 145 -17.09 -6.15 -2.75
C GLU A 145 -15.72 -6.60 -3.26
N MET A 146 -14.67 -6.54 -2.43
CA MET A 146 -13.36 -7.11 -2.76
C MET A 146 -13.47 -8.61 -3.08
N ASN A 147 -14.21 -9.37 -2.27
CA ASN A 147 -14.46 -10.79 -2.56
C ASN A 147 -15.18 -10.99 -3.90
N ARG A 148 -16.20 -10.17 -4.20
CA ARG A 148 -16.92 -10.27 -5.49
C ARG A 148 -16.02 -9.94 -6.67
N LEU A 149 -15.15 -8.93 -6.54
CA LEU A 149 -14.18 -8.58 -7.56
C LEU A 149 -13.18 -9.72 -7.81
N GLU A 150 -12.69 -10.38 -6.76
CA GLU A 150 -11.84 -11.58 -6.89
C GLU A 150 -12.58 -12.75 -7.55
N GLU A 151 -13.87 -12.95 -7.26
CA GLU A 151 -14.70 -13.97 -7.91
C GLU A 151 -14.92 -13.68 -9.40
N ASP A 152 -15.13 -12.41 -9.75
CA ASP A 152 -15.39 -11.96 -11.12
C ASP A 152 -14.11 -11.92 -11.96
N TYR A 153 -12.96 -11.60 -11.36
CA TYR A 153 -11.66 -11.50 -12.02
C TYR A 153 -10.62 -12.43 -11.36
N PRO A 154 -10.77 -13.77 -11.46
CA PRO A 154 -9.93 -14.72 -10.73
C PRO A 154 -8.46 -14.76 -11.20
N GLY A 155 -8.14 -14.09 -12.32
CA GLY A 155 -6.76 -13.86 -12.73
C GLY A 155 -6.10 -12.76 -11.91
N VAL A 156 -6.85 -11.72 -11.50
CA VAL A 156 -6.37 -10.50 -10.84
C VAL A 156 -6.18 -10.73 -9.34
N THR A 157 -5.05 -10.26 -8.82
CA THR A 157 -4.83 -10.19 -7.36
C THR A 157 -5.34 -8.86 -6.84
N PHE A 158 -6.31 -8.90 -5.94
CA PHE A 158 -6.80 -7.71 -5.25
C PHE A 158 -6.10 -7.56 -3.90
N ILE A 159 -5.42 -6.43 -3.70
CA ILE A 159 -4.70 -6.14 -2.46
C ILE A 159 -5.65 -5.42 -1.52
N TYR A 160 -5.90 -6.04 -0.36
CA TYR A 160 -6.59 -5.41 0.74
C TYR A 160 -5.66 -4.41 1.44
N MET A 161 -6.23 -3.41 2.10
CA MET A 161 -5.48 -2.35 2.74
C MET A 161 -6.17 -1.87 4.01
N THR A 162 -5.41 -1.62 5.07
CA THR A 162 -5.89 -0.90 6.26
C THR A 162 -5.83 0.61 6.05
N GLY A 163 -6.54 1.39 6.88
CA GLY A 163 -6.53 2.86 6.82
C GLY A 163 -5.26 3.48 7.41
N HIS A 164 -5.28 4.80 7.58
CA HIS A 164 -4.25 5.53 8.32
C HIS A 164 -4.67 5.70 9.79
N SER A 165 -3.71 5.95 10.69
CA SER A 165 -3.94 6.30 12.09
C SER A 165 -4.59 7.68 12.24
N ASP A 166 -5.41 7.89 13.28
CA ASP A 166 -6.23 9.12 13.42
C ASP A 166 -6.25 9.69 14.86
N GLY A 167 -5.38 9.18 15.74
CA GLY A 167 -5.31 9.60 17.13
C GLY A 167 -6.46 9.10 18.02
N SER A 168 -7.41 8.31 17.51
CA SER A 168 -8.54 7.81 18.31
C SER A 168 -8.19 6.67 19.27
N GLY A 169 -6.99 6.09 19.14
CA GLY A 169 -6.49 5.03 20.02
C GLY A 169 -7.14 3.66 19.79
N LEU A 170 -6.79 2.69 20.66
CA LEU A 170 -7.16 1.27 20.47
C LEU A 170 -8.67 0.98 20.59
N GLU A 171 -9.43 1.89 21.21
CA GLU A 171 -10.89 1.77 21.32
C GLU A 171 -11.63 2.51 20.19
N GLY A 172 -10.90 3.24 19.33
CA GLY A 172 -11.44 4.02 18.23
C GLY A 172 -12.06 3.17 17.12
N ALA A 173 -12.99 3.75 16.37
CA ALA A 173 -13.64 3.08 15.24
C ALA A 173 -12.62 2.63 14.18
N LEU A 174 -11.64 3.50 13.87
CA LEU A 174 -10.54 3.21 12.96
C LEU A 174 -9.78 1.94 13.36
N HIS A 175 -9.30 1.86 14.61
CA HIS A 175 -8.55 0.69 15.09
C HIS A 175 -9.38 -0.59 14.95
N ASN A 176 -10.65 -0.54 15.35
CA ASN A 176 -11.57 -1.67 15.26
C ASN A 176 -11.82 -2.10 13.80
N ASN A 177 -11.95 -1.15 12.88
CA ASN A 177 -12.12 -1.41 11.45
C ASN A 177 -10.86 -2.00 10.81
N ASN A 178 -9.67 -1.49 11.14
CA ASN A 178 -8.39 -2.05 10.69
C ASN A 178 -8.19 -3.48 11.20
N ARG A 179 -8.54 -3.75 12.48
CA ARG A 179 -8.54 -5.12 13.01
C ARG A 179 -9.49 -6.03 12.23
N LYS A 180 -10.69 -5.56 11.91
CA LYS A 180 -11.66 -6.33 11.10
C LYS A 180 -11.09 -6.70 9.72
N ILE A 181 -10.39 -5.77 9.05
CA ILE A 181 -9.75 -6.02 7.74
C ILE A 181 -8.64 -7.07 7.88
N ARG A 182 -7.76 -6.93 8.89
CA ARG A 182 -6.69 -7.90 9.19
C ARG A 182 -7.24 -9.30 9.44
N ASP A 183 -8.23 -9.40 10.34
CA ASP A 183 -8.87 -10.68 10.70
C ASP A 183 -9.48 -11.35 9.47
N PHE A 184 -10.10 -10.55 8.59
CA PHE A 184 -10.67 -11.06 7.35
C PHE A 184 -9.59 -11.63 6.42
N CYS A 185 -8.47 -10.92 6.26
CA CYS A 185 -7.36 -11.32 5.39
C CYS A 185 -6.69 -12.60 5.89
N LEU A 186 -6.36 -12.65 7.20
CA LEU A 186 -5.77 -13.82 7.85
C LEU A 186 -6.67 -15.04 7.77
N ALA A 187 -7.98 -14.88 7.91
CA ALA A 187 -8.93 -15.98 7.88
C ALA A 187 -9.18 -16.55 6.46
N ARG A 188 -8.77 -15.84 5.40
CA ARG A 188 -9.11 -16.15 4.00
C ARG A 188 -7.93 -16.14 3.05
N ASP A 189 -6.71 -16.17 3.58
CA ASP A 189 -5.47 -16.17 2.80
C ASP A 189 -5.37 -15.05 1.77
N LYS A 190 -5.73 -13.83 2.20
CA LYS A 190 -5.69 -12.64 1.34
C LYS A 190 -4.29 -12.00 1.31
N VAL A 191 -4.13 -11.08 0.37
CA VAL A 191 -2.98 -10.19 0.25
C VAL A 191 -3.35 -8.86 0.91
N LEU A 192 -2.55 -8.39 1.87
CA LEU A 192 -2.81 -7.19 2.66
C LEU A 192 -1.58 -6.27 2.66
N PHE A 193 -1.81 -4.99 2.37
CA PHE A 193 -0.89 -3.91 2.71
C PHE A 193 -1.36 -3.21 3.98
N ASP A 194 -0.65 -3.40 5.09
CA ASP A 194 -1.08 -2.96 6.41
C ASP A 194 -0.59 -1.55 6.76
N PHE A 195 -1.15 -0.56 6.06
CA PHE A 195 -0.81 0.86 6.21
C PHE A 195 -0.90 1.34 7.66
N TYR A 196 -1.98 1.00 8.39
CA TYR A 196 -2.16 1.40 9.79
C TYR A 196 -1.10 0.80 10.72
N ASP A 197 -0.69 -0.44 10.45
CA ASP A 197 0.34 -1.09 11.26
C ASP A 197 1.68 -0.37 11.11
N ILE A 198 2.10 -0.06 9.88
CA ILE A 198 3.34 0.68 9.60
C ILE A 198 3.36 2.02 10.35
N GLU A 199 2.24 2.75 10.44
CA GLU A 199 2.18 4.03 11.16
C GLU A 199 2.29 3.91 12.69
N CYS A 200 2.08 2.70 13.22
CA CYS A 200 2.15 2.44 14.65
C CYS A 200 3.56 2.08 15.14
N TYR A 201 4.56 2.00 14.27
CA TYR A 201 5.93 1.65 14.64
C TYR A 201 6.98 2.61 14.05
N ASP A 202 8.02 2.88 14.83
CA ASP A 202 9.25 3.46 14.28
C ASP A 202 10.13 2.38 13.60
N PRO A 203 11.16 2.76 12.83
CA PRO A 203 12.06 1.80 12.19
C PRO A 203 12.83 0.87 13.13
N ASP A 204 12.92 1.20 14.42
CA ASP A 204 13.58 0.35 15.44
C ASP A 204 12.61 -0.67 16.07
N GLY A 205 11.33 -0.65 15.66
CA GLY A 205 10.29 -1.54 16.15
C GLY A 205 9.63 -1.07 17.45
N THR A 206 9.82 0.18 17.86
CA THR A 206 9.09 0.77 19.00
C THR A 206 7.63 0.96 18.61
N TYR A 207 6.71 0.44 19.43
CA TYR A 207 5.28 0.57 19.21
C TYR A 207 4.71 1.87 19.82
N TYR A 208 3.81 2.51 19.05
CA TYR A 208 3.12 3.77 19.38
C TYR A 208 1.59 3.68 19.27
N GLY A 209 1.03 2.57 18.77
CA GLY A 209 -0.42 2.45 18.52
C GLY A 209 -1.30 2.59 19.78
N ASP A 210 -0.75 2.33 20.97
CA ASP A 210 -1.40 2.53 22.26
C ASP A 210 -1.27 3.96 22.82
N LYS A 211 -0.63 4.88 22.06
CA LYS A 211 -0.35 6.26 22.47
C LYS A 211 -1.09 7.30 21.62
N HIS A 212 -2.26 6.95 21.11
CA HIS A 212 -3.07 7.85 20.27
C HIS A 212 -2.28 8.41 19.08
N VAL A 213 -1.59 7.52 18.35
CA VAL A 213 -0.85 7.92 17.15
C VAL A 213 -1.81 8.43 16.06
N SER A 214 -1.47 9.54 15.42
CA SER A 214 -2.19 10.15 14.28
C SER A 214 -1.36 10.03 13.00
N ASP A 215 -2.02 10.23 11.86
CA ASP A 215 -1.46 10.20 10.50
C ASP A 215 -0.24 11.08 10.28
N ASP A 216 -0.11 12.17 11.03
CA ASP A 216 1.08 13.03 11.02
C ASP A 216 2.28 12.47 11.80
N CYS A 217 2.16 11.25 12.31
CA CYS A 217 3.07 10.55 13.22
C CYS A 217 3.13 11.11 14.65
N SER A 218 2.24 12.03 15.01
CA SER A 218 2.13 12.56 16.37
C SER A 218 1.50 11.52 17.30
N TYR A 219 1.90 11.52 18.57
CA TYR A 219 1.37 10.63 19.62
C TYR A 219 1.43 11.34 20.98
N ASP A 220 0.87 10.74 22.03
CA ASP A 220 0.94 11.20 23.43
C ASP A 220 2.39 11.17 23.96
N GLY A 221 3.18 12.16 23.56
CA GLY A 221 4.59 12.27 23.90
C GLY A 221 5.49 12.89 22.82
N GLY A 222 4.95 13.24 21.66
CA GLY A 222 5.68 13.93 20.60
C GLY A 222 5.30 13.44 19.23
N ASN A 223 6.30 13.29 18.35
CA ASN A 223 6.13 12.78 16.99
C ASN A 223 7.22 11.75 16.73
N TRP A 224 6.85 10.48 16.57
CA TRP A 224 7.83 9.38 16.56
C TRP A 224 8.76 9.49 15.35
N ALA A 225 8.22 9.92 14.20
CA ALA A 225 8.98 10.03 12.97
C ALA A 225 10.00 11.16 13.06
N GLN A 226 9.61 12.34 13.53
CA GLN A 226 10.53 13.46 13.71
C GLN A 226 11.63 13.14 14.73
N GLN A 227 11.27 12.50 15.85
CA GLN A 227 12.24 12.08 16.86
C GLN A 227 13.27 11.10 16.30
N TRP A 228 12.81 10.13 15.50
CA TRP A 228 13.70 9.18 14.84
C TRP A 228 14.58 9.89 13.80
N GLN A 229 14.01 10.76 12.97
CA GLN A 229 14.74 11.55 11.97
C GLN A 229 15.82 12.43 12.60
N ASP A 230 15.55 13.08 13.74
CA ASP A 230 16.50 13.93 14.46
C ASP A 230 17.67 13.14 15.07
N ALA A 231 17.44 11.85 15.37
CA ALA A 231 18.46 10.95 15.88
C ALA A 231 19.29 10.25 14.77
N HIS A 232 18.89 10.39 13.51
CA HIS A 232 19.45 9.67 12.36
C HIS A 232 19.90 10.61 11.22
N THR A 233 20.68 10.07 10.28
CA THR A 233 21.27 10.88 9.21
C THR A 233 20.46 10.76 7.91
N MET A 234 19.87 11.87 7.46
CA MET A 234 19.24 11.96 6.15
C MET A 234 20.24 11.64 5.03
N GLY A 235 19.82 10.88 4.02
CA GLY A 235 20.65 10.36 2.94
C GLY A 235 21.41 9.08 3.31
N ILE A 236 21.41 8.68 4.59
CA ILE A 236 22.00 7.41 5.04
C ILE A 236 20.91 6.49 5.58
N ASP A 237 20.17 6.94 6.57
CA ASP A 237 19.20 6.11 7.30
C ASP A 237 17.77 6.30 6.75
N TRP A 238 17.48 7.50 6.23
CA TRP A 238 16.21 7.86 5.62
C TRP A 238 16.42 8.91 4.52
N TYR A 239 15.41 9.15 3.68
CA TYR A 239 15.43 10.18 2.66
C TYR A 239 14.20 11.08 2.75
N ASN A 240 14.34 12.32 2.30
CA ASN A 240 13.22 13.25 2.23
C ASN A 240 12.39 12.99 0.97
N CYS A 241 11.07 13.00 1.11
CA CYS A 241 10.09 12.83 0.05
C CYS A 241 8.81 13.60 0.43
N SER A 242 7.90 13.78 -0.55
CA SER A 242 6.54 14.21 -0.22
C SER A 242 5.86 13.14 0.63
N SER A 243 4.96 13.56 1.52
CA SER A 243 4.21 12.64 2.37
C SER A 243 2.95 13.34 2.82
N ALA A 244 1.84 13.14 2.10
CA ALA A 244 0.59 13.83 2.39
C ALA A 244 0.12 13.52 3.81
N HIS A 245 -0.13 14.57 4.61
CA HIS A 245 -0.54 14.51 6.02
C HIS A 245 0.44 13.84 6.98
N SER A 246 1.62 13.40 6.52
CA SER A 246 2.54 12.58 7.30
C SER A 246 3.99 13.07 7.23
N GLN A 247 4.90 12.34 7.87
CA GLN A 247 6.33 12.63 7.80
C GLN A 247 7.00 11.83 6.66
N PRO A 248 8.09 12.35 6.06
CA PRO A 248 8.84 11.63 5.03
C PRO A 248 9.26 10.21 5.45
N LEU A 249 9.70 10.03 6.70
CA LEU A 249 10.12 8.73 7.20
C LEU A 249 9.02 7.66 7.09
N ASN A 250 7.76 8.03 7.36
CA ASN A 250 6.64 7.12 7.28
C ASN A 250 6.35 6.68 5.83
N ALA A 251 6.46 7.59 4.87
CA ALA A 251 6.39 7.28 3.44
C ALA A 251 7.54 6.36 2.99
N ASN A 252 8.75 6.54 3.53
CA ASN A 252 9.87 5.63 3.26
C ASN A 252 9.55 4.20 3.73
N GLN A 253 9.04 4.04 4.96
CA GLN A 253 8.64 2.72 5.49
C GLN A 253 7.58 2.05 4.60
N LYS A 254 6.59 2.81 4.12
CA LYS A 254 5.56 2.31 3.20
C LYS A 254 6.13 1.91 1.84
N ALA A 255 7.09 2.68 1.32
CA ALA A 255 7.80 2.33 0.09
C ALA A 255 8.59 1.02 0.24
N TYR A 256 9.22 0.80 1.40
CA TYR A 256 9.93 -0.45 1.67
C TYR A 256 8.98 -1.65 1.75
N ALA A 257 7.90 -1.51 2.52
CA ALA A 257 6.89 -2.56 2.67
C ALA A 257 6.16 -2.90 1.36
N ILE A 258 5.87 -1.90 0.51
CA ILE A 258 5.19 -2.17 -0.75
C ILE A 258 6.11 -2.89 -1.74
N TRP A 259 7.41 -2.55 -1.78
CA TRP A 259 8.38 -3.29 -2.60
C TRP A 259 8.55 -4.73 -2.12
N TRP A 260 8.51 -4.94 -0.81
CA TRP A 260 8.47 -6.29 -0.24
C TRP A 260 7.22 -7.04 -0.74
N LEU A 261 6.05 -6.40 -0.73
CA LEU A 261 4.80 -6.97 -1.24
C LEU A 261 4.90 -7.34 -2.72
N TRP A 262 5.43 -6.44 -3.55
CA TRP A 262 5.66 -6.68 -4.98
C TRP A 262 6.56 -7.89 -5.22
N ALA A 263 7.67 -7.98 -4.50
CA ALA A 263 8.59 -9.11 -4.60
C ALA A 263 7.90 -10.43 -4.21
N ARG A 264 7.08 -10.43 -3.15
CA ARG A 264 6.30 -11.63 -2.73
C ARG A 264 5.30 -12.06 -3.79
N LEU A 265 4.56 -11.12 -4.39
CA LEU A 265 3.61 -11.41 -5.47
C LEU A 265 4.29 -11.94 -6.73
N ALA A 266 5.54 -11.53 -6.96
CA ALA A 266 6.38 -12.03 -8.06
C ALA A 266 7.07 -13.37 -7.77
N GLY A 267 6.74 -14.02 -6.64
CA GLY A 267 7.18 -15.38 -6.32
C GLY A 267 8.41 -15.47 -5.41
N TRP A 268 8.87 -14.36 -4.82
CA TRP A 268 9.81 -14.45 -3.71
C TRP A 268 9.13 -15.05 -2.47
N ASP A 269 9.81 -15.96 -1.79
CA ASP A 269 9.28 -16.68 -0.63
C ASP A 269 9.21 -15.82 0.64
N GLY A 270 9.89 -14.67 0.65
CA GLY A 270 9.97 -13.75 1.80
C GLY A 270 11.06 -14.12 2.81
N GLY A 271 11.96 -15.04 2.45
CA GLY A 271 13.17 -15.34 3.23
C GLY A 271 14.32 -14.40 2.86
N ALA A 272 15.18 -14.12 3.84
CA ALA A 272 16.49 -13.49 3.64
C ALA A 272 17.50 -14.47 3.02
#